data_AF-A0A951RUP8-F1
#
_entry.id   AF-A0A951RUP8-F1
#
_cell.length_a   1.000
_cell.length_b   1.000
_cell.length_c   1.000
_cell.angle_alpha   90.00
_cell.angle_beta   90.00
_cell.angle_gamma   90.00
#
_symmetry.space_group_name_H-M   'P 1'
#
loop_
_entity.id
_entity.type
_entity.pdbx_description
1 polymer ?
#
loop_
_entity_poly.entity_id
_entity_poly.type
_entity_poly.pdbx_seq_one_letter_code
_entity_poly.pdbx_strand_id
1 'polypeptide(L)'
;MAKFTPYALEALPSSGIDVNGLYFIKASGDSNFKIYIRKSDNSDWVSLGTVDSVDTVNSLTGNVKIDLDFTGGKLKISATGTGTAASVAEINLDARYRQNGADIDWDDIINAPDFALDSAVVHKTGNETIAGTKTFSSNVVVPQTPSSNTHAASKKYVDDADGNLQDQIDALELMVDAGMRVPTGIDCSSNPNYPASTKGDTYKVTVAGKIGGASGPVVEIGDLIVCQVTSAAGTHAAVGSNFFIVQSNIDQATESVQGVAKLATQALTDAGVDDLTIVTPKKLQKKINDNNTTSQTSNDSRYVRHDTAAQGLNSTQKSNARTNIAAADDAAVVKLTGAQTVAGVKTFSSIPVLPASNPITDNQAVRKKYVDDKIATEVAWGGTNGKEW
;
A
#
# COMPACT_ATOMS: atom_id res chain seq x y z
N MET A 1 -97.18 -4.54 38.50
CA MET A 1 -97.27 -3.36 39.39
C MET A 1 -98.72 -3.21 39.80
N ALA A 2 -99.01 -3.14 41.10
CA ALA A 2 -100.35 -2.85 41.57
C ALA A 2 -100.71 -1.42 41.13
N LYS A 3 -101.79 -1.28 40.36
CA LYS A 3 -102.26 0.01 39.88
C LYS A 3 -103.31 0.51 40.87
N PHE A 4 -102.95 1.50 41.67
CA PHE A 4 -103.88 2.11 42.60
C PHE A 4 -104.63 3.26 41.95
N THR A 5 -105.94 3.33 42.17
CA THR A 5 -106.78 4.45 41.70
C THR A 5 -106.88 5.49 42.82
N PRO A 6 -106.40 6.73 42.63
CA PRO A 6 -106.48 7.73 43.69
C PRO A 6 -107.91 8.29 43.83
N TYR A 7 -108.36 8.49 45.06
CA TYR A 7 -109.64 9.11 45.40
C TYR A 7 -109.43 10.20 46.45
N ALA A 8 -109.98 11.39 46.23
CA ALA A 8 -110.00 12.47 47.22
C ALA A 8 -111.42 12.65 47.74
N LEU A 9 -111.64 12.45 49.04
CA LEU A 9 -112.96 12.46 49.67
C LEU A 9 -112.91 13.16 51.03
N GLU A 10 -114.06 13.60 51.53
CA GLU A 10 -114.16 14.21 52.86
C GLU A 10 -114.27 13.17 54.00
N ALA A 11 -114.65 11.93 53.67
CA ALA A 11 -114.74 10.84 54.63
C ALA A 11 -114.47 9.48 53.96
N LEU A 12 -114.08 8.48 54.76
CA LEU A 12 -113.90 7.12 54.26
C LEU A 12 -115.25 6.53 53.81
N PRO A 13 -115.34 5.96 52.59
CA PRO A 13 -116.57 5.40 52.08
C PRO A 13 -116.98 4.14 52.86
N SER A 14 -118.28 3.98 53.12
CA SER A 14 -118.87 2.83 53.83
C SER A 14 -119.48 1.78 52.90
N SER A 15 -119.60 2.08 51.60
CA SER A 15 -120.02 1.17 50.53
C SER A 15 -119.32 1.53 49.22
N GLY A 16 -119.24 0.58 48.28
CA GLY A 16 -118.57 0.81 46.98
C GLY A 16 -117.05 1.00 47.06
N ILE A 17 -116.39 0.40 48.05
CA ILE A 17 -114.95 0.55 48.29
C ILE A 17 -114.15 -0.17 47.19
N ASP A 18 -113.36 0.58 46.42
CA ASP A 18 -112.30 0.01 45.58
C ASP A 18 -111.14 -0.43 46.49
N VAL A 19 -110.89 -1.74 46.56
CA VAL A 19 -109.79 -2.33 47.34
C VAL A 19 -108.41 -2.01 46.75
N ASN A 20 -108.36 -1.54 45.49
CA ASN A 20 -107.17 -0.99 44.87
C ASN A 20 -107.20 0.55 44.85
N GLY A 21 -108.04 1.18 45.67
CA GLY A 21 -108.06 2.63 45.81
C GLY A 21 -106.99 3.14 46.77
N LEU A 22 -106.42 4.31 46.47
CA LEU A 22 -105.59 5.11 47.38
C LEU A 22 -106.38 6.35 47.78
N TYR A 23 -106.83 6.41 49.03
CA TYR A 23 -107.82 7.38 49.49
C TYR A 23 -107.16 8.49 50.29
N PHE A 24 -107.31 9.73 49.82
CA PHE A 24 -106.89 10.94 50.49
C PHE A 24 -108.12 11.55 51.15
N ILE A 25 -108.19 11.47 52.49
CA ILE A 25 -109.33 11.90 53.27
C ILE A 25 -109.00 13.19 54.01
N LYS A 26 -109.83 14.22 53.81
CA LYS A 26 -109.77 15.47 54.58
C LYS A 26 -111.13 15.76 55.17
N ALA A 27 -111.33 15.31 56.41
CA ALA A 27 -112.56 15.60 57.14
C ALA A 27 -112.70 17.11 57.37
N SER A 28 -113.94 17.60 57.43
CA SER A 28 -114.23 19.00 57.71
C SER A 28 -113.56 19.43 59.03
N GLY A 29 -112.59 20.33 58.94
CA GLY A 29 -111.80 20.85 60.07
C GLY A 29 -110.38 20.30 60.19
N ASP A 30 -109.98 19.28 59.42
CA ASP A 30 -108.60 18.77 59.40
C ASP A 30 -107.68 19.66 58.53
N SER A 31 -106.47 19.97 59.02
CA SER A 31 -105.49 20.78 58.27
C SER A 31 -104.90 20.02 57.07
N ASN A 32 -104.72 18.70 57.21
CA ASN A 32 -103.98 17.83 56.28
C ASN A 32 -104.86 16.70 55.74
N PHE A 33 -104.52 16.19 54.55
CA PHE A 33 -105.12 14.94 54.05
C PHE A 33 -104.47 13.75 54.75
N LYS A 34 -105.27 12.80 55.20
CA LYS A 34 -104.84 11.48 55.68
C LYS A 34 -104.95 10.48 54.54
N ILE A 35 -103.93 9.65 54.35
CA ILE A 35 -103.89 8.67 53.27
C ILE A 35 -104.30 7.30 53.82
N TYR A 36 -105.21 6.64 53.12
CA TYR A 36 -105.68 5.31 53.46
C TYR A 36 -105.64 4.38 52.24
N ILE A 37 -105.39 3.11 52.51
CA ILE A 37 -105.72 2.01 51.60
C ILE A 37 -106.66 1.06 52.31
N ARG A 38 -107.43 0.29 51.53
CA ARG A 38 -108.20 -0.82 52.07
C ARG A 38 -107.33 -2.08 52.02
N LYS A 39 -107.38 -2.91 53.06
CA LYS A 39 -106.79 -4.27 52.98
C LYS A 39 -107.44 -5.03 51.82
N SER A 40 -106.69 -5.92 51.19
CA SER A 40 -107.16 -6.67 50.00
C SER A 40 -108.36 -7.58 50.29
N ASP A 41 -108.51 -8.03 51.54
CA ASP A 41 -109.68 -8.78 52.04
C ASP A 41 -110.89 -7.88 52.35
N ASN A 42 -110.77 -6.58 52.08
CA ASN A 42 -111.76 -5.54 52.38
C ASN A 42 -112.19 -5.52 53.85
N SER A 43 -111.37 -6.02 54.79
CA SER A 43 -111.72 -6.11 56.21
C SER A 43 -111.52 -4.77 56.92
N ASP A 44 -110.47 -4.04 56.57
CA ASP A 44 -109.99 -2.93 57.38
C ASP A 44 -109.32 -1.81 56.56
N TRP A 45 -109.32 -0.60 57.12
CA TRP A 45 -108.59 0.54 56.57
C TRP A 45 -107.18 0.61 57.17
N VAL A 46 -106.18 0.85 56.33
CA VAL A 46 -104.79 1.04 56.75
C VAL A 46 -104.41 2.49 56.49
N SER A 47 -104.09 3.22 57.55
CA SER A 47 -103.55 4.58 57.44
C SER A 47 -102.09 4.52 56.99
N LEU A 48 -101.74 5.31 55.98
CA LEU A 48 -100.39 5.39 55.40
C LEU A 48 -99.65 6.69 55.74
N GLY A 49 -100.32 7.65 56.40
CA GLY A 49 -99.71 8.92 56.83
C GLY A 49 -100.54 10.15 56.47
N THR A 50 -99.94 11.33 56.59
CA THR A 50 -100.58 12.63 56.29
C THR A 50 -99.77 13.46 55.30
N VAL A 51 -100.45 14.27 54.48
CA VAL A 51 -99.83 15.24 53.55
C VAL A 51 -100.54 16.60 53.63
N ASP A 52 -99.77 17.67 53.51
CA ASP A 52 -100.23 19.05 53.77
C ASP A 52 -101.02 19.65 52.57
N SER A 53 -100.71 19.22 51.34
CA SER A 53 -101.41 19.61 50.10
C SER A 53 -101.39 18.47 49.09
N VAL A 54 -102.44 18.34 48.26
CA VAL A 54 -102.49 17.43 47.10
C VAL A 54 -102.87 18.27 45.87
N ASP A 55 -101.87 18.82 45.17
CA ASP A 55 -102.12 19.75 44.05
C ASP A 55 -102.37 19.04 42.71
N THR A 56 -101.71 17.91 42.39
CA THR A 56 -102.10 16.93 41.33
C THR A 56 -101.23 15.65 41.44
N VAL A 57 -101.82 14.45 41.33
CA VAL A 57 -101.12 13.14 41.51
C VAL A 57 -100.70 12.50 40.17
N ASN A 58 -100.53 13.27 39.09
CA ASN A 58 -100.50 12.68 37.74
C ASN A 58 -99.58 13.30 36.68
N SER A 59 -98.35 13.71 37.01
CA SER A 59 -97.42 14.27 36.01
C SER A 59 -96.42 13.28 35.39
N LEU A 60 -96.46 12.00 35.75
CA LEU A 60 -95.63 10.96 35.12
C LEU A 60 -96.52 9.80 34.64
N THR A 61 -96.99 9.90 33.39
CA THR A 61 -97.75 8.82 32.72
C THR A 61 -97.13 8.50 31.36
N GLY A 62 -97.12 7.21 30.99
CA GLY A 62 -96.60 6.71 29.70
C GLY A 62 -95.36 5.80 29.80
N ASN A 63 -94.83 5.38 28.64
CA ASN A 63 -93.56 4.63 28.56
C ASN A 63 -92.41 5.61 28.85
N VAL A 64 -91.76 5.44 30.00
CA VAL A 64 -90.61 6.24 30.37
C VAL A 64 -89.37 5.67 29.69
N LYS A 65 -88.71 6.46 28.84
CA LYS A 65 -87.37 6.15 28.33
C LYS A 65 -86.34 6.92 29.12
N ILE A 66 -85.31 6.21 29.57
CA ILE A 66 -84.15 6.79 30.23
C ILE A 66 -83.02 6.72 29.20
N ASP A 67 -82.68 7.85 28.61
CA ASP A 67 -81.54 7.97 27.69
C ASP A 67 -80.35 8.61 28.42
N LEU A 68 -79.17 8.01 28.25
CA LEU A 68 -77.91 8.52 28.78
C LEU A 68 -77.25 9.38 27.69
N ASP A 69 -77.29 10.71 27.84
CA ASP A 69 -76.66 11.65 26.91
C ASP A 69 -75.27 12.06 27.43
N PHE A 70 -74.24 11.38 26.93
CA PHE A 70 -72.86 11.62 27.32
C PHE A 70 -72.22 12.84 26.64
N THR A 71 -72.93 13.51 25.72
CA THR A 71 -72.39 14.66 24.98
C THR A 71 -72.29 15.91 25.86
N GLY A 72 -73.00 15.94 26.99
CA GLY A 72 -72.99 17.05 27.96
C GLY A 72 -72.97 16.62 29.43
N GLY A 73 -72.65 15.36 29.74
CA GLY A 73 -72.51 14.89 31.12
C GLY A 73 -73.80 14.89 31.97
N LYS A 74 -74.99 14.78 31.36
CA LYS A 74 -76.29 14.83 32.06
C LYS A 74 -77.11 13.56 31.86
N LEU A 75 -77.85 13.14 32.89
CA LEU A 75 -78.91 12.13 32.76
C LEU A 75 -80.19 12.85 32.41
N LYS A 76 -80.68 12.67 31.18
CA LYS A 76 -81.96 13.26 30.75
C LYS A 76 -83.06 12.22 30.89
N ILE A 77 -84.03 12.50 31.77
CA ILE A 77 -85.23 11.67 31.89
C ILE A 77 -86.30 12.28 31.00
N SER A 78 -86.68 11.56 29.94
CA SER A 78 -87.65 12.01 28.95
C SER A 78 -88.92 11.17 29.05
N ALA A 79 -90.06 11.82 29.24
CA ALA A 79 -91.37 11.16 29.14
C ALA A 79 -91.85 11.27 27.69
N THR A 80 -92.04 10.14 27.00
CA THR A 80 -92.58 10.15 25.63
C THR A 80 -94.07 9.82 25.62
N GLY A 81 -94.89 10.86 25.40
CA GLY A 81 -96.26 10.76 24.89
C GLY A 81 -96.31 11.09 23.38
N THR A 82 -97.46 10.96 22.72
CA THR A 82 -97.63 11.12 21.25
C THR A 82 -97.46 12.55 20.70
N GLY A 83 -96.70 13.40 21.39
CA GLY A 83 -96.29 14.74 20.98
C GLY A 83 -94.91 15.06 21.58
N THR A 84 -94.13 15.88 20.89
CA THR A 84 -92.72 16.29 21.12
C THR A 84 -92.18 16.02 22.52
N ALA A 85 -91.09 15.24 22.60
CA ALA A 85 -90.43 14.90 23.86
C ALA A 85 -90.04 16.18 24.64
N ALA A 86 -90.71 16.43 25.76
CA ALA A 86 -90.33 17.45 26.71
C ALA A 86 -89.48 16.79 27.81
N SER A 87 -88.24 17.24 28.00
CA SER A 87 -87.46 16.84 29.16
C SER A 87 -88.14 17.39 30.42
N VAL A 88 -88.57 16.49 31.31
CA VAL A 88 -89.33 16.86 32.51
C VAL A 88 -88.40 17.04 33.72
N ALA A 89 -87.20 16.45 33.67
CA ALA A 89 -86.13 16.67 34.63
C ALA A 89 -84.76 16.40 34.00
N GLU A 90 -83.82 17.33 34.21
CA GLU A 90 -82.39 17.11 33.97
C GLU A 90 -81.71 16.88 35.31
N ILE A 91 -80.99 15.77 35.46
CA ILE A 91 -80.10 15.54 36.60
C ILE A 91 -78.67 15.69 36.09
N ASN A 92 -77.94 16.67 36.62
CA ASN A 92 -76.49 16.77 36.41
C ASN A 92 -75.85 15.52 37.00
N LEU A 93 -75.15 14.72 36.18
CA LEU A 93 -74.52 13.47 36.63
C LEU A 93 -73.16 13.70 37.30
N ASP A 94 -72.66 14.93 37.34
CA ASP A 94 -71.36 15.25 37.90
C ASP A 94 -71.51 15.70 39.36
N ALA A 95 -70.75 15.27 40.36
CA ALA A 95 -69.56 14.44 40.38
C ALA A 95 -69.58 13.70 41.72
N ARG A 96 -69.45 12.37 41.74
CA ARG A 96 -69.00 11.73 42.99
C ARG A 96 -67.57 12.21 43.21
N TYR A 97 -67.41 13.13 44.16
CA TYR A 97 -66.20 13.88 44.55
C TYR A 97 -65.85 15.03 43.59
N ARG A 98 -65.80 16.30 44.03
CA ARG A 98 -64.93 16.81 45.12
C ARG A 98 -65.64 17.84 46.00
N GLN A 99 -65.34 17.83 47.30
CA GLN A 99 -65.72 18.90 48.24
C GLN A 99 -65.29 20.29 47.72
N ASN A 100 -66.09 21.31 48.03
CA ASN A 100 -65.91 22.75 47.78
C ASN A 100 -66.27 23.31 46.39
N GLY A 101 -67.55 23.22 46.02
CA GLY A 101 -68.34 24.42 45.69
C GLY A 101 -67.96 25.28 44.47
N ALA A 102 -67.24 24.74 43.48
CA ALA A 102 -67.11 25.35 42.17
C ALA A 102 -67.53 24.32 41.11
N ASP A 103 -68.38 24.73 40.17
CA ASP A 103 -68.65 23.95 38.96
C ASP A 103 -67.32 23.62 38.28
N ILE A 104 -67.18 22.41 37.72
CA ILE A 104 -66.01 22.06 36.92
C ILE A 104 -66.03 22.96 35.69
N ASP A 105 -65.19 24.00 35.69
CA ASP A 105 -64.89 24.75 34.49
C ASP A 105 -64.16 23.81 33.53
N TRP A 106 -64.76 23.54 32.38
CA TRP A 106 -64.14 22.71 31.35
C TRP A 106 -62.85 23.36 30.82
N ASP A 107 -62.69 24.69 30.97
CA ASP A 107 -61.43 25.38 30.68
C ASP A 107 -60.33 25.01 31.68
N ASP A 108 -60.64 24.67 32.93
CA ASP A 108 -59.64 24.19 33.90
C ASP A 108 -59.13 22.77 33.56
N ILE A 109 -59.87 22.01 32.75
CA ILE A 109 -59.44 20.69 32.27
C ILE A 109 -58.62 20.82 30.98
N ILE A 110 -59.02 21.71 30.08
CA ILE A 110 -58.39 21.88 28.76
C ILE A 110 -57.14 22.80 28.83
N ASN A 111 -57.18 23.82 29.68
CA ASN A 111 -56.11 24.83 29.81
C ASN A 111 -55.43 24.77 31.18
N ALA A 112 -55.56 23.66 31.92
CA ALA A 112 -54.89 23.52 33.20
C ALA A 112 -53.38 23.80 33.03
N PRO A 113 -52.83 24.77 33.77
CA PRO A 113 -51.46 25.25 33.58
C PRO A 113 -50.38 24.18 33.85
N ASP A 114 -50.76 23.07 34.49
CA ASP A 114 -49.87 21.99 34.89
C ASP A 114 -49.88 20.80 33.92
N PHE A 115 -50.74 20.79 32.89
CA PHE A 115 -50.72 19.77 31.84
C PHE A 115 -50.16 20.34 30.55
N ALA A 116 -49.01 19.80 30.12
CA ALA A 116 -48.48 20.11 28.80
C ALA A 116 -49.37 19.46 27.73
N LEU A 117 -49.72 20.24 26.70
CA LEU A 117 -50.39 19.71 25.52
C LEU A 117 -49.52 18.63 24.87
N ASP A 118 -50.15 17.58 24.34
CA ASP A 118 -49.47 16.49 23.62
C ASP A 118 -48.52 17.01 22.53
N SER A 119 -49.00 18.01 21.76
CA SER A 119 -48.22 18.69 20.72
C SER A 119 -47.02 19.52 21.21
N ALA A 120 -46.87 19.73 22.51
CA ALA A 120 -45.83 20.56 23.12
C ALA A 120 -44.77 19.75 23.88
N VAL A 121 -44.89 18.42 23.95
CA VAL A 121 -43.96 17.53 24.63
C VAL A 121 -43.25 16.58 23.67
N VAL A 122 -42.17 15.97 24.15
CA VAL A 122 -41.53 14.82 23.51
C VAL A 122 -41.99 13.56 24.23
N HIS A 123 -42.38 12.54 23.48
CA HIS A 123 -42.84 11.25 23.98
C HIS A 123 -41.67 10.37 24.43
N LYS A 124 -41.97 9.44 25.36
CA LYS A 124 -40.96 8.50 25.89
C LYS A 124 -40.68 7.32 24.96
N THR A 125 -41.53 7.09 23.96
CA THR A 125 -41.46 5.96 23.04
C THR A 125 -41.83 6.38 21.63
N GLY A 126 -41.30 5.66 20.64
CA GLY A 126 -41.47 6.01 19.24
C GLY A 126 -40.39 6.97 18.75
N ASN A 127 -40.38 7.21 17.44
CA ASN A 127 -39.47 8.16 16.81
C ASN A 127 -40.20 9.49 16.64
N GLU A 128 -39.55 10.60 17.02
CA GLU A 128 -40.11 11.95 16.89
C GLU A 128 -39.18 12.87 16.11
N THR A 129 -39.77 13.79 15.36
CA THR A 129 -39.04 14.86 14.67
C THR A 129 -39.23 16.16 15.43
N ILE A 130 -38.13 16.70 15.95
CA ILE A 130 -38.17 17.94 16.74
C ILE A 130 -37.70 19.10 15.85
N ALA A 131 -38.62 20.00 15.51
CA ALA A 131 -38.33 21.17 14.69
C ALA A 131 -37.86 22.38 15.53
N GLY A 132 -37.13 23.27 14.87
CA GLY A 132 -36.55 24.48 15.47
C GLY A 132 -35.35 24.18 16.37
N THR A 133 -34.74 25.24 16.90
CA THR A 133 -33.60 25.13 17.83
C THR A 133 -34.11 24.80 19.23
N LYS A 134 -33.59 23.72 19.83
CA LYS A 134 -33.81 23.39 21.24
C LYS A 134 -32.51 23.55 22.01
N THR A 135 -32.61 24.04 23.24
CA THR A 135 -31.45 24.28 24.10
C THR A 135 -31.61 23.46 25.38
N PHE A 136 -30.62 22.63 25.67
CA PHE A 136 -30.51 21.95 26.95
C PHE A 136 -29.69 22.83 27.90
N SER A 137 -30.16 23.00 29.14
CA SER A 137 -29.44 23.75 30.17
C SER A 137 -28.23 23.01 30.74
N SER A 138 -28.06 21.74 30.36
CA SER A 138 -26.99 20.84 30.81
C SER A 138 -26.49 20.00 29.64
N ASN A 139 -25.35 19.34 29.82
CA ASN A 139 -24.77 18.47 28.81
C ASN A 139 -25.72 17.31 28.45
N VAL A 140 -25.81 17.02 27.15
CA VAL A 140 -26.55 15.85 26.62
C VAL A 140 -25.65 14.62 26.71
N VAL A 141 -26.16 13.54 27.31
CA VAL A 141 -25.47 12.25 27.37
C VAL A 141 -25.86 11.41 26.17
N VAL A 142 -24.89 11.02 25.34
CA VAL A 142 -25.07 10.13 24.19
C VAL A 142 -24.46 8.77 24.55
N PRO A 143 -25.27 7.76 24.94
CA PRO A 143 -24.76 6.52 25.54
C PRO A 143 -24.27 5.49 24.51
N GLN A 144 -24.69 5.61 23.25
CA GLN A 144 -24.39 4.65 22.20
C GLN A 144 -23.28 5.16 21.29
N THR A 145 -22.43 4.25 20.81
CA THR A 145 -21.46 4.55 19.76
C THR A 145 -22.18 4.87 18.44
N PRO A 146 -21.84 5.97 17.76
CA PRO A 146 -22.37 6.28 16.43
C PRO A 146 -22.12 5.15 15.43
N SER A 147 -23.14 4.76 14.65
CA SER A 147 -23.06 3.74 13.59
C SER A 147 -23.54 4.24 12.22
N SER A 148 -24.10 5.45 12.16
CA SER A 148 -24.50 6.15 10.95
C SER A 148 -23.96 7.58 10.99
N ASN A 149 -23.69 8.15 9.82
CA ASN A 149 -23.17 9.52 9.67
C ASN A 149 -24.11 10.60 10.22
N THR A 150 -25.39 10.29 10.42
CA THR A 150 -26.39 11.22 10.98
C THR A 150 -26.56 11.11 12.49
N HIS A 151 -25.83 10.21 13.16
CA HIS A 151 -25.89 10.09 14.62
C HIS A 151 -25.10 11.20 15.30
N ALA A 152 -25.58 11.65 16.47
CA ALA A 152 -24.77 12.47 17.36
C ALA A 152 -23.61 11.64 17.92
N ALA A 153 -22.41 12.24 17.99
CA ALA A 153 -21.23 11.61 18.59
C ALA A 153 -21.05 12.05 20.05
N SER A 154 -20.72 11.10 20.93
CA SER A 154 -20.28 11.43 22.29
C SER A 154 -18.87 12.03 22.26
N LYS A 155 -18.54 12.89 23.24
CA LYS A 155 -17.18 13.43 23.37
C LYS A 155 -16.13 12.30 23.45
N LYS A 156 -16.41 11.23 24.21
CA LYS A 156 -15.51 10.07 24.30
C LYS A 156 -15.21 9.45 22.94
N TYR A 157 -16.22 9.28 22.09
CA TYR A 157 -15.99 8.71 20.74
C TYR A 157 -15.04 9.58 19.91
N VAL A 158 -15.21 10.90 19.97
CA VAL A 158 -14.34 11.85 19.26
C VAL A 158 -12.93 11.87 19.86
N ASP A 159 -12.82 11.91 21.19
CA ASP A 159 -11.53 11.91 21.89
C ASP A 159 -10.75 10.60 21.64
N ASP A 160 -11.43 9.44 21.61
CA ASP A 160 -10.81 8.15 21.28
C ASP A 160 -10.33 8.13 19.81
N ALA A 161 -11.13 8.70 18.88
CA ALA A 161 -10.74 8.79 17.46
C ALA A 161 -9.54 9.73 17.26
N ASP A 162 -9.52 10.86 17.96
CA ASP A 162 -8.40 11.81 17.97
C ASP A 162 -7.13 11.19 18.57
N GLY A 163 -7.26 10.47 19.69
CA GLY A 163 -6.15 9.72 20.29
C GLY A 163 -5.56 8.68 19.35
N ASN A 164 -6.39 7.93 18.63
CA ASN A 164 -5.92 6.98 17.62
C ASN A 164 -5.16 7.66 16.47
N LEU A 165 -5.59 8.84 16.04
CA LEU A 165 -4.89 9.62 15.02
C LEU A 165 -3.54 10.11 15.57
N GLN A 166 -3.49 10.55 16.82
CA GLN A 166 -2.24 10.96 17.48
C GLN A 166 -1.24 9.80 17.58
N ASP A 167 -1.69 8.61 17.99
CA ASP A 167 -0.82 7.42 18.04
C ASP A 167 -0.23 7.08 16.67
N GLN A 168 -1.03 7.21 15.60
CA GLN A 168 -0.56 7.00 14.22
C GLN A 168 0.46 8.05 13.78
N ILE A 169 0.23 9.31 14.14
CA ILE A 169 1.16 10.42 13.87
C ILE A 169 2.48 10.20 14.61
N ASP A 170 2.43 9.89 15.90
CA ASP A 170 3.62 9.65 16.73
C ASP A 170 4.45 8.48 16.20
N ALA A 171 3.79 7.40 15.74
CA ALA A 171 4.48 6.27 15.10
C ALA A 171 5.18 6.67 13.80
N LEU A 172 4.55 7.52 12.97
CA LEU A 172 5.16 8.03 11.75
C LEU A 172 6.32 8.98 12.04
N GLU A 173 6.20 9.87 13.02
CA GLU A 173 7.27 10.76 13.44
C GLU A 173 8.51 9.97 13.89
N LEU A 174 8.31 8.89 14.66
CA LEU A 174 9.40 8.01 15.07
C LEU A 174 10.10 7.35 13.86
N MET A 175 9.34 6.97 12.83
CA MET A 175 9.91 6.41 11.60
C MET A 175 10.68 7.44 10.78
N VAL A 176 10.21 8.69 10.72
CA VAL A 176 10.88 9.79 10.02
C VAL A 176 12.15 10.20 10.77
N ASP A 177 12.12 10.28 12.09
CA ASP A 177 13.29 10.56 12.93
C ASP A 177 14.35 9.44 12.88
N ALA A 178 13.94 8.22 12.56
CA ALA A 178 14.87 7.13 12.29
C ALA A 178 15.45 7.14 10.86
N GLY A 179 14.89 7.94 9.94
CA GLY A 179 15.28 8.03 8.53
C GLY A 179 16.40 9.04 8.25
N MET A 180 16.89 9.09 7.00
CA MET A 180 17.86 10.09 6.56
C MET A 180 17.18 11.43 6.30
N ARG A 181 17.64 12.48 6.98
CA ARG A 181 17.17 13.87 6.80
C ARG A 181 17.82 14.51 5.58
N VAL A 182 17.24 15.61 5.10
CA VAL A 182 17.77 16.36 3.95
C VAL A 182 19.22 16.79 4.24
N PRO A 183 20.19 16.47 3.35
CA PRO A 183 21.59 16.79 3.61
C PRO A 183 21.85 18.29 3.74
N THR A 184 22.58 18.66 4.79
CA THR A 184 23.12 20.03 4.96
C THR A 184 24.58 20.09 4.52
N GLY A 185 25.09 21.23 4.05
CA GLY A 185 26.48 21.34 3.59
C GLY A 185 27.49 21.33 4.73
N ILE A 186 28.63 20.64 4.58
CA ILE A 186 29.78 20.73 5.49
C ILE A 186 31.10 20.93 4.73
N ASP A 187 31.87 21.94 5.12
CA ASP A 187 33.21 22.23 4.57
C ASP A 187 34.26 21.48 5.38
N CYS A 188 34.95 20.52 4.77
CA CYS A 188 35.95 19.71 5.44
C CYS A 188 37.39 20.21 5.27
N SER A 189 37.62 21.35 4.60
CA SER A 189 38.96 21.87 4.28
C SER A 189 39.83 22.14 5.52
N SER A 190 39.22 22.52 6.64
CA SER A 190 39.90 22.76 7.91
C SER A 190 39.96 21.53 8.82
N ASN A 191 39.60 20.35 8.32
CA ASN A 191 39.48 19.10 9.10
C ASN A 191 38.57 19.24 10.35
N PRO A 192 37.31 19.66 10.21
CA PRO A 192 36.41 19.89 11.34
C PRO A 192 36.09 18.60 12.10
N ASN A 193 35.64 18.76 13.35
CA ASN A 193 35.01 17.69 14.12
C ASN A 193 33.64 17.33 13.54
N TYR A 194 33.11 16.14 13.89
CA TYR A 194 31.71 15.84 13.64
C TYR A 194 30.83 16.84 14.39
N PRO A 195 29.79 17.43 13.75
CA PRO A 195 28.84 18.30 14.42
C PRO A 195 28.00 17.53 15.45
N ALA A 196 27.48 18.23 16.46
CA ALA A 196 26.43 17.67 17.31
C ALA A 196 25.21 17.39 16.44
N SER A 197 24.71 16.15 16.49
CA SER A 197 23.75 15.64 15.51
C SER A 197 22.77 14.69 16.17
N THR A 198 21.51 14.75 15.77
CA THR A 198 20.49 13.73 16.08
C THR A 198 20.60 12.60 15.07
N LYS A 199 20.17 11.39 15.43
CA LYS A 199 20.03 10.28 14.47
C LYS A 199 19.29 10.77 13.21
N GLY A 200 19.78 10.36 12.04
CA GLY A 200 19.22 10.73 10.74
C GLY A 200 19.77 12.03 10.16
N ASP A 201 20.35 12.92 10.97
CA ASP A 201 20.98 14.14 10.45
C ASP A 201 22.08 13.76 9.46
N THR A 202 21.98 14.32 8.26
CA THR A 202 22.85 14.02 7.13
C THR A 202 23.57 15.27 6.69
N TYR A 203 24.86 15.14 6.38
CA TYR A 203 25.71 16.19 5.89
C TYR A 203 26.28 15.79 4.52
N LYS A 204 26.28 16.72 3.57
CA LYS A 204 26.95 16.59 2.29
C LYS A 204 28.25 17.39 2.33
N VAL A 205 29.37 16.75 2.05
CA VAL A 205 30.67 17.41 2.00
C VAL A 205 30.69 18.38 0.81
N THR A 206 30.93 19.66 1.07
CA THR A 206 30.98 20.71 0.04
C THR A 206 32.41 21.05 -0.39
N VAL A 207 33.40 20.76 0.46
CA VAL A 207 34.83 20.94 0.20
C VAL A 207 35.59 19.75 0.81
N ALA A 208 36.53 19.16 0.07
CA ALA A 208 37.27 17.98 0.51
C ALA A 208 38.21 18.28 1.70
N GLY A 209 38.52 17.24 2.48
CA GLY A 209 39.43 17.29 3.61
C GLY A 209 39.25 16.09 4.52
N LYS A 210 39.21 16.28 5.84
CA LYS A 210 38.91 15.21 6.81
C LYS A 210 37.71 15.57 7.67
N ILE A 211 36.99 14.57 8.17
CA ILE A 211 35.90 14.76 9.14
C ILE A 211 36.20 14.05 10.46
N GLY A 212 35.95 14.71 11.58
CA GLY A 212 36.29 14.21 12.91
C GLY A 212 37.67 14.64 13.41
N GLY A 213 38.17 15.79 12.94
CA GLY A 213 39.48 16.34 13.33
C GLY A 213 40.65 15.82 12.49
N ALA A 214 41.88 16.15 12.88
CA ALA A 214 43.10 15.82 12.12
C ALA A 214 43.33 14.30 11.90
N SER A 215 42.86 13.48 12.84
CA SER A 215 42.92 12.01 12.78
C SER A 215 41.68 11.37 12.15
N GLY A 216 40.75 12.18 11.65
CA GLY A 216 39.54 11.72 10.99
C GLY A 216 39.80 11.08 9.63
N PRO A 217 38.84 10.29 9.10
CA PRO A 217 38.87 9.81 7.73
C PRO A 217 38.86 10.97 6.73
N VAL A 218 39.52 10.74 5.59
CA VAL A 218 39.45 11.64 4.43
C VAL A 218 38.06 11.52 3.80
N VAL A 219 37.51 12.66 3.40
CA VAL A 219 36.24 12.76 2.69
C VAL A 219 36.37 13.71 1.50
N GLU A 220 35.68 13.37 0.42
CA GLU A 220 35.70 14.13 -0.83
C GLU A 220 34.40 14.94 -1.02
N ILE A 221 34.42 15.93 -1.92
CA ILE A 221 33.25 16.75 -2.23
C ILE A 221 32.12 15.86 -2.75
N GLY A 222 30.98 15.83 -2.07
CA GLY A 222 29.83 15.01 -2.46
C GLY A 222 29.56 13.83 -1.54
N ASP A 223 30.52 13.42 -0.71
CA ASP A 223 30.31 12.39 0.30
C ASP A 223 29.19 12.75 1.25
N LEU A 224 28.46 11.73 1.70
CA LEU A 224 27.41 11.89 2.70
C LEU A 224 27.89 11.35 4.04
N ILE A 225 27.78 12.17 5.08
CA ILE A 225 28.06 11.80 6.46
C ILE A 225 26.72 11.74 7.16
N VAL A 226 26.36 10.59 7.70
CA VAL A 226 25.05 10.37 8.31
C VAL A 226 25.23 10.00 9.77
N CYS A 227 24.54 10.70 10.65
CA CYS A 227 24.46 10.37 12.07
C CYS A 227 23.55 9.15 12.26
N GLN A 228 24.10 8.01 12.71
CA GLN A 228 23.31 6.81 12.99
C GLN A 228 22.81 6.73 14.44
N VAL A 229 23.47 7.44 15.35
CA VAL A 229 23.11 7.52 16.78
C VAL A 229 23.33 8.95 17.24
N THR A 230 22.34 9.54 17.92
CA THR A 230 22.43 10.90 18.45
C THR A 230 23.74 11.10 19.23
N SER A 231 24.50 12.13 18.85
CA SER A 231 25.86 12.35 19.31
C SER A 231 26.15 13.82 19.58
N ALA A 232 26.93 14.11 20.61
CA ALA A 232 27.57 15.41 20.76
C ALA A 232 28.61 15.65 19.65
N ALA A 233 29.04 16.91 19.49
CA ALA A 233 30.13 17.24 18.59
C ALA A 233 31.45 16.63 19.09
N GLY A 234 32.31 16.14 18.19
CA GLY A 234 33.54 15.48 18.63
C GLY A 234 34.45 14.99 17.51
N THR A 235 35.63 14.51 17.91
CA THR A 235 36.61 13.90 17.01
C THR A 235 36.18 12.49 16.60
N HIS A 236 36.78 11.95 15.54
CA HIS A 236 36.52 10.58 15.10
C HIS A 236 36.81 9.54 16.18
N ALA A 237 37.82 9.76 17.02
CA ALA A 237 38.11 8.87 18.14
C ALA A 237 37.00 8.87 19.22
N ALA A 238 36.34 10.01 19.45
CA ALA A 238 35.33 10.14 20.50
C ALA A 238 33.93 9.74 20.03
N VAL A 239 33.56 10.10 18.79
CA VAL A 239 32.19 9.96 18.29
C VAL A 239 32.10 9.31 16.91
N GLY A 240 33.21 8.89 16.31
CA GLY A 240 33.22 8.37 14.93
C GLY A 240 32.33 7.16 14.72
N SER A 241 32.12 6.31 15.74
CA SER A 241 31.18 5.18 15.67
C SER A 241 29.71 5.58 15.59
N ASN A 242 29.37 6.84 15.88
CA ASN A 242 28.01 7.36 15.82
C ASN A 242 27.65 7.87 14.42
N PHE A 243 28.60 7.91 13.50
CA PHE A 243 28.43 8.37 12.14
C PHE A 243 28.84 7.27 11.15
N PHE A 244 28.14 7.16 10.04
CA PHE A 244 28.62 6.41 8.88
C PHE A 244 28.82 7.35 7.70
N ILE A 245 29.84 7.07 6.91
CA ILE A 245 30.19 7.87 5.73
C ILE A 245 29.83 7.03 4.50
N VAL A 246 28.95 7.55 3.66
CA VAL A 246 28.70 7.03 2.33
C VAL A 246 29.59 7.80 1.38
N GLN A 247 30.60 7.12 0.86
CA GLN A 247 31.43 7.71 -0.18
C GLN A 247 30.59 7.80 -1.46
N SER A 248 30.26 9.02 -1.88
CA SER A 248 29.44 9.23 -3.08
C SER A 248 30.30 9.17 -4.34
N ASN A 249 31.61 9.33 -4.19
CA ASN A 249 32.57 9.50 -5.26
C ASN A 249 33.67 8.48 -5.09
N ILE A 250 33.45 7.30 -5.69
CA ILE A 250 34.56 6.45 -6.05
C ILE A 250 35.18 7.06 -7.32
N ASP A 251 36.11 7.99 -7.12
CA ASP A 251 36.76 8.67 -8.23
C ASP A 251 37.69 7.73 -9.01
N GLN A 252 37.90 8.07 -10.28
CA GLN A 252 38.89 7.41 -11.12
C GLN A 252 40.27 7.59 -10.48
N ALA A 253 41.01 6.51 -10.31
CA ALA A 253 42.39 6.57 -9.81
C ALA A 253 43.24 7.46 -10.73
N THR A 254 44.04 8.33 -10.13
CA THR A 254 45.03 9.17 -10.81
C THR A 254 46.40 8.95 -10.17
N GLU A 255 47.48 9.47 -10.76
CA GLU A 255 48.82 9.37 -10.18
C GLU A 255 48.93 10.01 -8.78
N SER A 256 48.09 11.00 -8.48
CA SER A 256 48.08 11.74 -7.21
C SER A 256 46.96 11.35 -6.24
N VAL A 257 45.95 10.60 -6.69
CA VAL A 257 44.74 10.31 -5.90
C VAL A 257 44.42 8.82 -5.98
N GLN A 258 44.30 8.19 -4.80
CA GLN A 258 43.82 6.81 -4.70
C GLN A 258 42.36 6.75 -5.14
N GLY A 259 42.01 5.79 -6.00
CA GLY A 259 40.65 5.64 -6.52
C GLY A 259 40.48 4.25 -7.13
N VAL A 260 39.46 4.10 -7.98
CA VAL A 260 39.26 2.86 -8.76
C VAL A 260 39.68 3.06 -10.20
N ALA A 261 40.26 2.03 -10.80
CA ALA A 261 40.58 2.02 -12.22
C ALA A 261 40.01 0.75 -12.86
N LYS A 262 39.54 0.88 -14.10
CA LYS A 262 39.07 -0.24 -14.89
C LYS A 262 40.25 -1.10 -15.35
N LEU A 263 40.04 -2.40 -15.55
CA LEU A 263 41.06 -3.27 -16.16
C LEU A 263 41.15 -3.07 -17.67
N ALA A 264 42.36 -2.98 -18.20
CA ALA A 264 42.62 -2.81 -19.62
C ALA A 264 42.10 -3.98 -20.46
N THR A 265 41.60 -3.67 -21.67
CA THR A 265 41.39 -4.67 -22.72
C THR A 265 42.71 -4.94 -23.45
N GLN A 266 42.79 -6.04 -24.20
CA GLN A 266 43.99 -6.32 -24.97
C GLN A 266 44.28 -5.23 -26.00
N ALA A 267 43.26 -4.69 -26.67
CA ALA A 267 43.42 -3.64 -27.67
C ALA A 267 44.01 -2.35 -27.07
N LEU A 268 43.59 -1.99 -25.86
CA LEU A 268 44.12 -0.82 -25.13
C LEU A 268 45.59 -1.04 -24.75
N THR A 269 45.91 -2.22 -24.21
CA THR A 269 47.31 -2.58 -23.88
C THR A 269 48.20 -2.61 -25.13
N ASP A 270 47.67 -3.04 -26.27
CA ASP A 270 48.44 -3.09 -27.51
C ASP A 270 48.69 -1.70 -28.10
N ALA A 271 47.72 -0.78 -27.98
CA ALA A 271 47.81 0.61 -28.42
C ALA A 271 48.74 1.47 -27.55
N GLY A 272 48.80 1.23 -26.24
CA GLY A 272 49.77 1.86 -25.33
C GLY A 272 49.58 3.35 -25.08
N VAL A 273 48.36 3.86 -25.21
CA VAL A 273 48.01 5.28 -25.02
C VAL A 273 47.15 5.55 -23.78
N ASP A 274 46.54 4.50 -23.22
CA ASP A 274 45.55 4.60 -22.16
C ASP A 274 46.20 4.54 -20.78
N ASP A 275 46.07 5.63 -20.03
CA ASP A 275 46.62 5.79 -18.67
C ASP A 275 45.54 5.70 -17.58
N LEU A 276 44.29 5.37 -17.97
CA LEU A 276 43.16 5.27 -17.05
C LEU A 276 42.87 3.82 -16.62
N THR A 277 43.58 2.83 -17.17
CA THR A 277 43.30 1.42 -16.93
C THR A 277 44.51 0.61 -16.48
N ILE A 278 44.24 -0.48 -15.74
CA ILE A 278 45.27 -1.36 -15.18
C ILE A 278 45.51 -2.57 -16.10
N VAL A 279 46.77 -2.80 -16.47
CA VAL A 279 47.21 -4.00 -17.21
C VAL A 279 47.21 -5.22 -16.29
N THR A 280 46.62 -6.34 -16.73
CA THR A 280 46.67 -7.62 -15.99
C THR A 280 47.77 -8.53 -16.51
N PRO A 281 48.23 -9.54 -15.72
CA PRO A 281 49.28 -10.48 -16.14
C PRO A 281 49.00 -11.13 -17.50
N LYS A 282 47.74 -11.47 -17.79
CA LYS A 282 47.33 -12.03 -19.10
C LYS A 282 47.60 -11.08 -20.26
N LYS A 283 47.32 -9.78 -20.10
CA LYS A 283 47.50 -8.79 -21.18
C LYS A 283 48.98 -8.50 -21.40
N LEU A 284 49.75 -8.41 -20.32
CA LEU A 284 51.21 -8.27 -20.38
C LEU A 284 51.86 -9.46 -21.08
N GLN A 285 51.51 -10.69 -20.68
CA GLN A 285 52.04 -11.91 -21.31
C GLN A 285 51.75 -11.94 -22.82
N LYS A 286 50.54 -11.56 -23.23
CA LYS A 286 50.20 -11.51 -24.66
C LYS A 286 51.01 -10.47 -25.41
N LYS A 287 51.17 -9.24 -24.88
CA LYS A 287 52.00 -8.20 -25.50
C LYS A 287 53.45 -8.67 -25.68
N ILE A 288 54.00 -9.38 -24.69
CA ILE A 288 55.35 -9.97 -24.75
C ILE A 288 55.43 -11.03 -25.86
N ASN A 289 54.44 -11.92 -25.94
CA ASN A 289 54.40 -12.97 -26.97
C ASN A 289 54.29 -12.39 -28.39
N ASP A 290 53.48 -11.35 -28.57
CA ASP A 290 53.31 -10.68 -29.87
C ASP A 290 54.61 -9.99 -30.31
N ASN A 291 55.32 -9.34 -29.38
CA ASN A 291 56.64 -8.76 -29.62
C ASN A 291 57.68 -9.83 -29.99
N ASN A 292 57.68 -10.97 -29.31
CA ASN A 292 58.58 -12.09 -29.59
C ASN A 292 58.29 -12.70 -30.98
N THR A 293 57.01 -12.86 -31.32
CA THR A 293 56.59 -13.39 -32.62
C THR A 293 57.02 -12.47 -33.76
N THR A 294 56.81 -11.16 -33.60
CA THR A 294 57.26 -10.15 -34.57
C THR A 294 58.78 -10.14 -34.73
N SER A 295 59.51 -10.33 -33.64
CA SER A 295 60.97 -10.44 -33.66
C SER A 295 61.41 -11.69 -34.42
N GLN A 296 60.69 -12.81 -34.32
CA GLN A 296 61.04 -14.07 -35.00
C GLN A 296 60.68 -14.10 -36.50
N THR A 297 59.71 -13.29 -36.95
CA THR A 297 59.28 -13.23 -38.35
C THR A 297 59.92 -12.07 -39.14
N SER A 298 60.53 -11.10 -38.47
CA SER A 298 61.24 -10.00 -39.12
C SER A 298 62.51 -10.48 -39.84
N ASN A 299 62.75 -9.96 -41.04
CA ASN A 299 63.96 -10.26 -41.83
C ASN A 299 65.26 -9.73 -41.21
N ASP A 300 65.16 -8.92 -40.15
CA ASP A 300 66.24 -8.31 -39.37
C ASP A 300 66.41 -8.97 -37.99
N SER A 301 65.77 -10.13 -37.78
CA SER A 301 65.88 -10.86 -36.53
C SER A 301 67.30 -11.37 -36.31
N ARG A 302 67.93 -10.91 -35.23
CA ARG A 302 69.18 -11.50 -34.70
C ARG A 302 68.99 -12.93 -34.19
N TYR A 303 67.76 -13.43 -34.08
CA TYR A 303 67.45 -14.72 -33.48
C TYR A 303 66.91 -15.70 -34.52
N VAL A 304 67.79 -16.50 -35.12
CA VAL A 304 67.40 -17.68 -35.89
C VAL A 304 67.03 -18.77 -34.90
N ARG A 305 65.77 -19.22 -34.88
CA ARG A 305 65.40 -20.39 -34.08
C ARG A 305 66.16 -21.61 -34.62
N HIS A 306 67.04 -22.19 -33.80
CA HIS A 306 67.56 -23.54 -34.01
C HIS A 306 66.47 -24.54 -33.61
N ASP A 307 65.42 -24.66 -34.42
CA ASP A 307 64.49 -25.78 -34.31
C ASP A 307 65.01 -26.89 -35.22
N THR A 308 65.23 -28.06 -34.63
CA THR A 308 65.73 -29.28 -35.27
C THR A 308 64.74 -29.88 -36.28
N ALA A 309 63.50 -29.40 -36.34
CA ALA A 309 62.57 -29.68 -37.44
C ALA A 309 62.78 -28.67 -38.58
N ALA A 310 62.91 -29.16 -39.81
CA ALA A 310 63.15 -28.38 -41.03
C ALA A 310 62.35 -27.07 -41.09
N GLN A 311 62.96 -25.97 -40.66
CA GLN A 311 62.35 -24.65 -40.74
C GLN A 311 62.41 -24.20 -42.20
N GLY A 312 61.24 -23.93 -42.80
CA GLY A 312 61.15 -23.31 -44.11
C GLY A 312 61.65 -21.87 -44.06
N LEU A 313 62.98 -21.69 -44.06
CA LEU A 313 63.58 -20.36 -44.15
C LEU A 313 63.17 -19.70 -45.46
N ASN A 314 62.66 -18.48 -45.39
CA ASN A 314 62.37 -17.67 -46.56
C ASN A 314 63.67 -17.28 -47.29
N SER A 315 63.57 -16.81 -48.53
CA SER A 315 64.76 -16.50 -49.37
C SER A 315 65.69 -15.45 -48.74
N THR A 316 65.15 -14.48 -48.02
CA THR A 316 65.90 -13.45 -47.31
C THR A 316 66.69 -14.04 -46.14
N GLN A 317 66.06 -14.88 -45.33
CA GLN A 317 66.72 -15.57 -44.21
C GLN A 317 67.86 -16.48 -44.70
N LYS A 318 67.65 -17.20 -45.81
CA LYS A 318 68.70 -18.01 -46.44
C LYS A 318 69.87 -17.14 -46.93
N SER A 319 69.59 -15.97 -47.50
CA SER A 319 70.61 -15.02 -47.96
C SER A 319 71.42 -14.47 -46.79
N ASN A 320 70.75 -13.96 -45.75
CA ASN A 320 71.40 -13.42 -44.56
C ASN A 320 72.23 -14.48 -43.83
N ALA A 321 71.72 -15.71 -43.72
CA ALA A 321 72.46 -16.82 -43.13
C ALA A 321 73.75 -17.13 -43.92
N ARG A 322 73.71 -17.14 -45.27
CA ARG A 322 74.91 -17.33 -46.10
C ARG A 322 75.90 -16.19 -45.94
N THR A 323 75.44 -14.94 -45.95
CA THR A 323 76.29 -13.76 -45.74
C THR A 323 76.98 -13.79 -44.38
N ASN A 324 76.24 -14.10 -43.31
CA ASN A 324 76.77 -14.09 -41.95
C ASN A 324 77.87 -15.14 -41.70
N ILE A 325 77.78 -16.30 -42.35
CA ILE A 325 78.81 -17.36 -42.24
C ILE A 325 79.84 -17.30 -43.37
N ALA A 326 79.78 -16.26 -44.21
CA ALA A 326 80.60 -16.13 -45.43
C ALA A 326 80.55 -17.37 -46.34
N ALA A 327 79.40 -18.06 -46.39
CA ALA A 327 79.21 -19.18 -47.30
C ALA A 327 79.05 -18.68 -48.74
N ALA A 328 79.65 -19.40 -49.69
CA ALA A 328 79.43 -19.15 -51.11
C ALA A 328 77.96 -19.42 -51.49
N ASP A 329 77.45 -18.66 -52.47
CA ASP A 329 76.13 -18.93 -53.04
C ASP A 329 76.11 -20.29 -53.74
N ASP A 330 74.96 -21.00 -53.67
CA ASP A 330 74.79 -22.32 -54.31
C ASP A 330 75.07 -22.27 -55.82
N ALA A 331 74.79 -21.13 -56.46
CA ALA A 331 75.06 -20.90 -57.89
C ALA A 331 76.54 -20.68 -58.21
N ALA A 332 77.39 -20.38 -57.22
CA ALA A 332 78.81 -20.08 -57.41
C ALA A 332 79.72 -21.32 -57.20
N VAL A 333 79.19 -22.42 -56.69
CA VAL A 333 79.95 -23.62 -56.33
C VAL A 333 79.55 -24.85 -57.14
N VAL A 334 80.47 -25.80 -57.24
CA VAL A 334 80.24 -27.14 -57.79
C VAL A 334 79.86 -28.08 -56.64
N LYS A 335 78.77 -28.83 -56.80
CA LYS A 335 78.22 -29.75 -55.80
C LYS A 335 79.07 -31.02 -55.69
N LEU A 336 79.26 -31.51 -54.47
CA LEU A 336 80.05 -32.72 -54.18
C LEU A 336 79.30 -34.03 -54.50
N THR A 337 77.98 -33.97 -54.60
CA THR A 337 77.11 -35.12 -54.87
C THR A 337 76.03 -34.75 -55.87
N GLY A 338 75.50 -35.76 -56.56
CA GLY A 338 74.51 -35.58 -57.61
C GLY A 338 75.12 -35.15 -58.95
N ALA A 339 74.36 -35.35 -60.02
CA ALA A 339 74.73 -34.84 -61.33
C ALA A 339 74.54 -33.31 -61.37
N GLN A 340 75.48 -32.61 -62.00
CA GLN A 340 75.40 -31.16 -62.19
C GLN A 340 75.83 -30.79 -63.61
N THR A 341 75.21 -29.75 -64.15
CA THR A 341 75.66 -29.12 -65.39
C THR A 341 76.52 -27.92 -65.04
N VAL A 342 77.77 -27.90 -65.52
CA VAL A 342 78.70 -26.80 -65.27
C VAL A 342 78.85 -25.99 -66.56
N ALA A 343 78.34 -24.76 -66.54
CA ALA A 343 78.49 -23.82 -67.65
C ALA A 343 79.79 -23.00 -67.53
N GLY A 344 80.24 -22.45 -68.66
CA GLY A 344 81.48 -21.68 -68.76
C GLY A 344 82.74 -22.54 -68.73
N VAL A 345 83.90 -21.90 -68.89
CA VAL A 345 85.20 -22.58 -68.88
C VAL A 345 85.65 -22.80 -67.44
N LYS A 346 86.05 -24.03 -67.10
CA LYS A 346 86.70 -24.38 -65.83
C LYS A 346 88.09 -24.92 -66.11
N THR A 347 89.08 -24.43 -65.39
CA THR A 347 90.48 -24.84 -65.54
C THR A 347 90.91 -25.65 -64.34
N PHE A 348 91.51 -26.81 -64.57
CA PHE A 348 92.15 -27.60 -63.52
C PHE A 348 93.64 -27.25 -63.47
N SER A 349 94.19 -27.03 -62.28
CA SER A 349 95.62 -26.75 -62.08
C SER A 349 96.50 -28.01 -62.20
N SER A 350 95.88 -29.18 -62.20
CA SER A 350 96.49 -30.48 -62.45
C SER A 350 95.64 -31.27 -63.43
N ILE A 351 96.23 -32.27 -64.10
CA ILE A 351 95.49 -33.15 -65.01
C ILE A 351 94.42 -33.89 -64.20
N PRO A 352 93.13 -33.80 -64.59
CA PRO A 352 92.05 -34.50 -63.89
C PRO A 352 92.24 -36.02 -63.91
N VAL A 353 91.99 -36.67 -62.77
CA VAL A 353 91.98 -38.13 -62.68
C VAL A 353 90.57 -38.64 -62.98
N LEU A 354 90.44 -39.41 -64.05
CA LEU A 354 89.18 -40.02 -64.47
C LEU A 354 88.97 -41.40 -63.81
N PRO A 355 87.72 -41.85 -63.63
CA PRO A 355 87.41 -43.15 -63.02
C PRO A 355 87.96 -44.33 -63.84
N ALA A 356 88.07 -45.50 -63.20
CA ALA A 356 88.60 -46.72 -63.83
C ALA A 356 87.69 -47.32 -64.93
N SER A 357 86.46 -46.83 -65.05
CA SER A 357 85.51 -47.24 -66.09
C SER A 357 85.91 -46.69 -67.46
N ASN A 358 85.56 -47.43 -68.52
CA ASN A 358 85.78 -46.99 -69.90
C ASN A 358 84.61 -46.12 -70.40
N PRO A 359 84.85 -45.21 -71.35
CA PRO A 359 83.79 -44.43 -71.98
C PRO A 359 82.81 -45.34 -72.74
N ILE A 360 81.53 -45.05 -72.62
CA ILE A 360 80.39 -45.73 -73.28
C ILE A 360 79.57 -44.80 -74.17
N THR A 361 79.68 -43.48 -74.02
CA THR A 361 78.99 -42.49 -74.87
C THR A 361 79.99 -41.48 -75.41
N ASP A 362 79.68 -40.91 -76.57
CA ASP A 362 80.60 -40.08 -77.36
C ASP A 362 81.15 -38.86 -76.59
N ASN A 363 80.37 -38.31 -75.66
CA ASN A 363 80.71 -37.09 -74.93
C ASN A 363 81.37 -37.34 -73.56
N GLN A 364 81.81 -38.57 -73.27
CA GLN A 364 82.54 -38.87 -72.04
C GLN A 364 84.03 -38.56 -72.19
N ALA A 365 84.62 -37.98 -71.14
CA ALA A 365 86.06 -37.82 -71.07
C ALA A 365 86.76 -39.19 -71.06
N VAL A 366 87.85 -39.30 -71.82
CA VAL A 366 88.58 -40.57 -71.99
C VAL A 366 89.91 -40.57 -71.24
N ARG A 367 90.25 -41.69 -70.60
CA ARG A 367 91.57 -41.90 -69.99
C ARG A 367 92.62 -42.14 -71.06
N LYS A 368 93.85 -41.64 -70.85
CA LYS A 368 95.00 -41.92 -71.73
C LYS A 368 95.18 -43.42 -71.99
N LYS A 369 95.14 -44.25 -70.93
CA LYS A 369 95.27 -45.71 -71.06
C LYS A 369 94.24 -46.32 -72.01
N TYR A 370 92.97 -45.87 -71.95
CA TYR A 370 91.94 -46.39 -72.83
C TYR A 370 92.25 -46.08 -74.30
N VAL A 371 92.69 -44.85 -74.57
CA VAL A 371 93.11 -44.42 -75.91
C VAL A 371 94.34 -45.20 -76.38
N ASP A 372 95.36 -45.33 -75.52
CA ASP A 372 96.58 -46.10 -75.81
C ASP A 372 96.23 -47.57 -76.16
N ASP A 373 95.36 -48.21 -75.37
CA ASP A 373 94.94 -49.60 -75.58
C ASP A 373 94.16 -49.76 -76.90
N LYS A 374 93.27 -48.80 -77.25
CA LYS A 374 92.51 -48.80 -78.51
C LYS A 374 93.38 -48.57 -79.74
N ILE A 375 94.31 -47.63 -79.69
CA ILE A 375 95.27 -47.39 -80.76
C ILE A 375 96.19 -48.61 -80.94
N ALA A 376 96.67 -49.19 -79.85
CA ALA A 376 97.50 -50.40 -79.91
C ALA A 376 96.77 -51.59 -80.56
N THR A 377 95.45 -51.72 -80.36
CA THR A 377 94.64 -52.75 -81.02
C THR A 377 94.40 -52.47 -82.51
N GLU A 378 94.25 -51.22 -82.93
CA GLU A 378 94.15 -50.85 -84.36
C GLU A 378 95.48 -51.02 -85.12
N VAL A 379 96.61 -50.62 -84.51
CA VAL A 379 97.95 -50.79 -85.12
C VAL A 379 98.31 -52.26 -85.29
N ALA A 380 97.81 -53.14 -84.42
CA ALA A 380 97.99 -54.59 -84.54
C ALA A 380 97.24 -55.24 -85.73
N TRP A 381 96.26 -54.55 -86.35
CA TRP A 381 95.55 -55.04 -87.55
C TRP A 381 95.99 -54.35 -88.85
N GLY A 382 96.63 -53.18 -88.78
CA GLY A 382 97.23 -52.50 -89.94
C GLY A 382 98.59 -53.07 -90.38
N GLY A 383 99.24 -53.88 -89.54
CA GLY A 383 100.56 -54.47 -89.81
C GLY A 383 100.56 -55.83 -90.53
N THR A 384 99.40 -56.44 -90.78
CA THR A 384 99.32 -57.85 -91.24
C THR A 384 98.57 -58.10 -92.53
N ASN A 385 98.26 -57.06 -93.32
CA ASN A 385 97.85 -57.24 -94.71
C ASN A 385 98.55 -56.24 -95.63
N GLY A 386 99.73 -56.61 -96.09
CA GLY A 386 100.34 -56.00 -97.25
C GLY A 386 99.43 -56.16 -98.48
N LYS A 387 99.24 -55.06 -99.21
CA LYS A 387 99.22 -55.07 -100.67
C LYS A 387 99.97 -53.85 -101.16
N GLU A 388 101.06 -54.12 -101.86
CA GLU A 388 101.73 -53.25 -102.81
C GLU A 388 100.70 -52.56 -103.70
N TRP A 389 100.77 -51.23 -103.82
CA TRP A 389 100.89 -50.45 -105.07
C TRP A 389 101.65 -49.15 -104.75
#